data_AF-A0A2S5MXZ8-F1
#
_entry.id   AF-A0A2S5MXZ8-F1
#
_cell.length_a   1.000
_cell.length_b   1.000
_cell.length_c   1.000
_cell.angle_alpha   90.00
_cell.angle_beta   90.00
_cell.angle_gamma   90.00
#
_symmetry.space_group_name_H-M   'P 1'
#
loop_
_entity.id
_entity.type
_entity.pdbx_description
1 polymer ?
#
loop_
_entity_poly.entity_id
_entity_poly.type
_entity_poly.pdbx_seq_one_letter_code
_entity_poly.pdbx_strand_id
1 'polypeptide(L)'
;MIDERFLLAVAALGWGLSLATYRMFARRNGWPMGSLQADLPAVPVILGLASFLSGLLFAAALGPDYGGWIILLFGVLLAIFWTGFLRVGSQVSLFLAPVAMALLLIAWFSDFDKVLHWT
;
A
#
# COMPACT_ATOMS: atom_id res chain seq x y z
N MET A 1 -12.04 -11.59 10.01
CA MET A 1 -12.92 -11.85 8.85
C MET A 1 -12.40 -10.99 7.71
N ILE A 2 -12.33 -11.52 6.49
CA ILE A 2 -11.86 -10.74 5.32
C ILE A 2 -12.99 -9.77 4.94
N ASP A 3 -12.82 -8.49 5.23
CA ASP A 3 -13.75 -7.40 4.88
C ASP A 3 -13.09 -6.41 3.89
N GLU A 4 -13.81 -5.39 3.47
CA GLU A 4 -13.33 -4.41 2.49
C GLU A 4 -12.10 -3.66 3.01
N ARG A 5 -12.08 -3.31 4.31
CA ARG A 5 -10.95 -2.61 4.93
C ARG A 5 -9.71 -3.47 5.01
N PHE A 6 -9.88 -4.76 5.32
CA PHE A 6 -8.81 -5.74 5.29
C PHE A 6 -8.17 -5.80 3.90
N LEU A 7 -8.98 -5.88 2.84
CA LEU A 7 -8.48 -5.90 1.46
C LEU A 7 -7.80 -4.59 1.07
N LEU A 8 -8.38 -3.45 1.46
CA LEU A 8 -7.80 -2.13 1.23
C LEU A 8 -6.46 -1.95 1.97
N ALA A 9 -6.33 -2.49 3.18
CA ALA A 9 -5.09 -2.47 3.95
C ALA A 9 -4.00 -3.32 3.30
N VAL A 10 -4.33 -4.53 2.84
CA VAL A 10 -3.41 -5.38 2.06
C VAL A 10 -2.97 -4.66 0.79
N ALA A 11 -3.91 -4.05 0.08
CA ALA A 11 -3.65 -3.32 -1.16
C ALA A 11 -2.78 -2.07 -0.95
N ALA A 12 -3.10 -1.23 0.03
CA ALA A 12 -2.32 -0.04 0.39
C ALA A 12 -0.90 -0.39 0.83
N LEU A 13 -0.76 -1.45 1.64
CA LEU A 13 0.54 -1.96 2.07
C LEU A 13 1.35 -2.50 0.88
N GLY A 14 0.77 -3.42 0.10
CA GLY A 14 1.47 -4.11 -0.97
C GLY A 14 1.84 -3.20 -2.14
N TRP A 15 0.89 -2.43 -2.66
CA TRP A 15 1.16 -1.46 -3.73
C TRP A 15 2.01 -0.29 -3.23
N GLY A 16 1.85 0.13 -1.97
CA GLY A 16 2.70 1.16 -1.36
C GLY A 16 4.17 0.73 -1.28
N LEU A 17 4.42 -0.47 -0.75
CA LEU A 17 5.76 -1.04 -0.68
C LEU A 17 6.37 -1.27 -2.06
N SER A 18 5.57 -1.79 -3.00
CA SER A 18 5.96 -1.95 -4.40
C SER A 18 6.38 -0.61 -5.01
N LEU A 19 5.57 0.44 -4.87
CA LEU A 19 5.84 1.76 -5.43
C LEU A 19 7.09 2.40 -4.81
N ALA A 20 7.23 2.31 -3.48
CA ALA A 20 8.36 2.88 -2.75
C ALA A 20 9.70 2.21 -3.12
N THR A 21 9.66 0.93 -3.49
CA THR A 21 10.88 0.16 -3.80
C THR A 21 11.11 -0.05 -5.30
N TYR A 22 10.13 0.23 -6.16
CA TYR A 22 10.17 -0.03 -7.60
C TYR A 22 11.45 0.51 -8.24
N ARG A 23 11.80 1.77 -7.99
CA ARG A 23 12.98 2.40 -8.58
C ARG A 23 14.28 1.67 -8.25
N MET A 24 14.41 1.16 -7.02
CA MET A 24 15.60 0.39 -6.62
C MET A 24 15.70 -0.88 -7.45
N PHE A 25 14.60 -1.61 -7.61
CA PHE A 25 14.57 -2.82 -8.43
C PHE A 25 14.79 -2.53 -9.91
N ALA A 26 14.16 -1.47 -10.44
CA ALA A 26 14.29 -1.08 -11.83
C ALA A 26 15.74 -0.73 -12.18
N ARG A 27 16.43 0.03 -11.32
CA ARG A 27 17.86 0.34 -11.53
C ARG A 27 18.75 -0.88 -11.47
N ARG A 28 18.53 -1.79 -10.51
CA ARG A 28 19.34 -3.01 -10.35
C ARG A 28 19.17 -3.98 -11.52
N ASN A 29 17.98 -4.05 -12.11
CA ASN A 29 17.65 -4.99 -13.17
C ASN A 29 17.61 -4.36 -14.57
N GLY A 30 17.96 -3.08 -14.71
CA GLY A 30 17.91 -2.36 -15.99
C GLY A 30 16.49 -2.22 -16.57
N TRP A 31 15.45 -2.19 -15.74
CA TRP A 31 14.08 -2.05 -16.22
C TRP A 31 13.74 -0.61 -16.61
N PRO A 32 12.90 -0.41 -17.63
CA PRO A 32 12.36 0.90 -17.98
C PRO A 32 11.67 1.58 -16.80
N MET A 33 11.87 2.89 -16.67
CA MET A 33 11.20 3.74 -15.67
C MET A 33 10.41 4.83 -16.41
N GLY A 34 9.21 5.11 -15.95
CA GLY A 34 8.44 6.27 -16.40
C GLY A 34 9.09 7.57 -15.93
N SER A 35 8.76 8.67 -16.60
CA SER A 35 9.35 9.99 -16.34
C SER A 35 9.27 10.40 -14.87
N LEU A 36 8.15 10.15 -14.19
CA LEU A 36 8.01 10.49 -12.78
C LEU A 36 8.99 9.72 -11.87
N GLN A 37 9.25 8.45 -12.18
CA GLN A 37 10.22 7.62 -11.44
C GLN A 37 11.68 8.01 -11.75
N ALA A 38 11.94 8.51 -12.96
CA ALA A 38 13.26 8.92 -13.41
C ALA A 38 13.63 10.34 -12.92
N ASP A 39 12.73 11.30 -13.15
CA ASP A 39 12.98 12.73 -13.02
C ASP A 39 12.59 13.27 -11.63
N LEU A 40 11.53 12.70 -11.03
CA LEU A 40 10.99 13.13 -9.73
C LEU A 40 10.85 11.95 -8.75
N PRO A 41 11.95 11.24 -8.43
CA PRO A 41 11.90 9.98 -7.69
C PRO A 41 11.33 10.12 -6.27
N ALA A 42 11.34 11.32 -5.70
CA ALA A 42 10.76 11.58 -4.39
C ALA A 42 9.22 11.39 -4.39
N VAL A 43 8.52 11.74 -5.48
CA VAL A 43 7.05 11.70 -5.53
C VAL A 43 6.51 10.27 -5.39
N PRO A 44 6.95 9.29 -6.22
CA PRO A 44 6.50 7.91 -6.05
C PRO A 44 6.90 7.30 -4.71
N VAL A 45 8.09 7.65 -4.19
CA VAL A 45 8.57 7.15 -2.89
C VAL A 45 7.70 7.65 -1.76
N ILE A 46 7.39 8.94 -1.70
CA ILE A 46 6.56 9.53 -0.65
C ILE A 46 5.14 8.96 -0.72
N LEU A 47 4.53 8.88 -1.91
CA LEU A 47 3.20 8.29 -2.08
C LEU A 47 3.17 6.80 -1.69
N GLY A 48 4.21 6.06 -2.07
CA GLY A 48 4.36 4.65 -1.72
C GLY A 48 4.51 4.44 -0.21
N LEU A 49 5.36 5.24 0.44
CA LEU A 49 5.56 5.19 1.88
C LEU A 49 4.31 5.60 2.65
N ALA A 50 3.61 6.68 2.25
CA ALA A 50 2.36 7.08 2.90
C ALA A 50 1.30 5.96 2.82
N SER A 51 1.15 5.35 1.64
CA SER A 51 0.22 4.25 1.43
C SER A 51 0.62 3.01 2.25
N PHE A 52 1.90 2.65 2.23
CA PHE A 52 2.46 1.55 3.01
C PHE A 52 2.20 1.74 4.51
N LEU A 53 2.52 2.92 5.03
CA LEU A 53 2.36 3.25 6.44
C LEU A 53 0.88 3.22 6.86
N SER A 54 -0.05 3.66 6.00
CA SER A 54 -1.48 3.59 6.31
C SER A 54 -1.96 2.13 6.50
N GLY A 55 -1.55 1.22 5.61
CA GLY A 55 -1.88 -0.20 5.73
C GLY A 55 -1.20 -0.86 6.94
N LEU A 56 0.04 -0.46 7.24
CA LEU A 56 0.77 -0.93 8.42
C LEU A 56 0.11 -0.47 9.73
N LEU A 57 -0.29 0.80 9.81
CA LEU A 57 -0.98 1.36 10.97
C LEU A 57 -2.34 0.70 11.18
N PHE A 58 -3.09 0.46 10.10
CA PHE A 58 -4.35 -0.27 10.19
C PHE A 58 -4.15 -1.71 10.68
N ALA A 59 -3.15 -2.42 10.14
CA ALA A 59 -2.82 -3.78 10.58
C ALA A 59 -2.42 -3.83 12.06
N ALA A 60 -1.65 -2.83 12.52
CA ALA A 60 -1.28 -2.70 13.92
C ALA A 60 -2.49 -2.41 14.82
N ALA A 61 -3.40 -1.54 14.38
CA ALA A 61 -4.63 -1.21 15.12
C ALA A 61 -5.61 -2.38 15.18
N LEU A 62 -5.69 -3.20 14.13
CA LEU A 62 -6.48 -4.43 14.12
C LEU A 62 -5.91 -5.47 15.10
N GLY A 63 -4.59 -5.51 15.25
CA GLY A 63 -3.90 -6.42 16.15
C GLY A 63 -3.69 -7.83 15.58
N PRO A 64 -2.82 -8.63 16.22
CA PRO A 64 -2.37 -9.91 15.69
C PRO A 64 -3.50 -10.96 15.62
N ASP A 65 -4.34 -11.02 16.65
CA ASP A 65 -5.38 -12.04 16.80
C ASP A 65 -6.58 -11.83 15.86
N TYR A 66 -6.76 -10.60 15.36
CA TYR A 66 -7.87 -10.23 14.47
C TYR A 66 -7.46 -10.15 13.00
N GLY A 67 -6.23 -10.56 12.66
CA GLY A 67 -5.77 -10.68 11.27
C GLY A 67 -4.72 -9.66 10.83
N GLY A 68 -4.19 -8.83 11.74
CA GLY A 68 -3.11 -7.88 11.42
C GLY A 68 -1.88 -8.58 10.80
N TRP A 69 -1.48 -9.74 11.33
CA TRP A 69 -0.40 -10.56 10.73
C TRP A 69 -0.70 -11.00 9.30
N ILE A 70 -1.97 -11.30 9.02
CA ILE A 70 -2.41 -11.74 7.70
C ILE A 70 -2.31 -10.57 6.71
N ILE A 71 -2.66 -9.35 7.14
CA ILE A 71 -2.47 -8.14 6.32
C ILE A 71 -1.00 -7.95 5.95
N LEU A 72 -0.09 -8.07 6.93
CA LEU A 72 1.35 -7.94 6.68
C LEU A 72 1.85 -9.01 5.69
N LEU A 73 1.49 -10.28 5.93
CA LEU A 73 1.89 -11.39 5.08
C LEU A 73 1.42 -11.19 3.64
N PHE A 74 0.12 -10.98 3.44
CA PHE A 74 -0.44 -10.83 2.10
C PHE A 74 -0.01 -9.52 1.42
N GLY A 75 0.18 -8.44 2.17
CA GLY A 75 0.69 -7.19 1.63
C GLY A 75 2.13 -7.32 1.12
N VAL A 76 3.01 -8.00 1.87
CA VAL A 76 4.39 -8.27 1.43
C VAL A 76 4.39 -9.21 0.21
N LEU A 77 3.60 -10.28 0.23
CA LEU A 77 3.47 -11.19 -0.90
C LEU A 77 2.96 -10.45 -2.15
N LEU A 78 1.96 -9.58 -1.99
CA LEU A 78 1.45 -8.72 -3.05
C LEU A 78 2.56 -7.82 -3.59
N ALA A 79 3.36 -7.16 -2.74
CA ALA A 79 4.45 -6.29 -3.20
C ALA A 79 5.51 -7.04 -4.02
N ILE A 80 5.90 -8.24 -3.57
CA ILE A 80 6.86 -9.12 -4.26
C ILE A 80 6.29 -9.56 -5.60
N PHE A 81 5.06 -10.07 -5.61
CA PHE A 81 4.38 -10.48 -6.84
C PHE A 81 4.25 -9.30 -7.81
N TRP A 82 3.74 -8.16 -7.33
CA TRP A 82 3.47 -6.98 -8.15
C TRP A 82 4.74 -6.43 -8.79
N THR A 83 5.81 -6.28 -8.01
CA THR A 83 7.08 -5.73 -8.51
C THR A 83 7.83 -6.74 -9.38
N GLY A 84 7.93 -8.00 -8.92
CA GLY A 84 8.71 -9.04 -9.58
C GLY A 84 8.07 -9.56 -10.86
N PHE A 85 6.75 -9.79 -10.84
CA PHE A 85 6.01 -10.33 -11.96
C PHE A 85 5.68 -9.26 -13.01
N LEU A 86 5.12 -8.12 -12.59
CA LEU A 86 4.67 -7.09 -13.55
C LEU A 86 5.81 -6.21 -14.07
N ARG A 87 6.95 -6.14 -13.36
CA ARG A 87 8.12 -5.32 -13.73
C ARG A 87 7.67 -3.88 -14.00
N VAL A 88 7.79 -3.41 -15.24
CA VAL A 88 7.37 -2.05 -15.67
C VAL A 88 5.89 -1.76 -15.36
N GLY A 89 5.03 -2.77 -15.43
CA GLY A 89 3.61 -2.66 -15.09
C GLY A 89 3.35 -2.33 -13.61
N SER A 90 4.32 -2.57 -12.73
CA SER A 90 4.27 -2.18 -11.31
C SER A 90 4.07 -0.69 -11.12
N GLN A 91 4.43 0.14 -12.10
CA GLN A 91 4.27 1.60 -12.02
C GLN A 91 2.80 2.05 -11.95
N VAL A 92 1.84 1.18 -12.29
CA VAL A 92 0.41 1.43 -12.07
C VAL A 92 0.09 1.64 -10.58
N SER A 93 0.94 1.12 -9.68
CA SER A 93 0.85 1.42 -8.24
C SER A 93 0.94 2.90 -7.91
N LEU A 94 1.46 3.75 -8.81
CA LEU A 94 1.44 5.21 -8.65
C LEU A 94 0.03 5.74 -8.41
N PHE A 95 -0.98 5.10 -9.02
CA PHE A 95 -2.39 5.44 -8.83
C PHE A 95 -3.06 4.52 -7.81
N LEU A 96 -2.80 3.20 -7.89
CA LEU A 96 -3.52 2.23 -7.05
C LEU A 96 -3.17 2.36 -5.56
N ALA A 97 -1.91 2.61 -5.22
CA ALA A 97 -1.49 2.76 -3.83
C ALA A 97 -2.19 3.94 -3.13
N PRO A 98 -2.16 5.19 -3.65
CA PRO A 98 -2.84 6.30 -3.00
C PRO A 98 -4.36 6.17 -3.01
N VAL A 99 -4.96 5.53 -4.02
CA VAL A 99 -6.41 5.26 -4.02
C VAL A 99 -6.78 4.26 -2.91
N ALA A 100 -6.05 3.16 -2.79
CA ALA A 100 -6.27 2.18 -1.72
C ALA A 100 -6.08 2.81 -0.33
N MET A 101 -5.04 3.62 -0.17
CA MET A 101 -4.82 4.41 1.05
C MET A 101 -6.00 5.32 1.35
N ALA A 102 -6.43 6.14 0.39
CA ALA A 102 -7.53 7.09 0.60
C ALA A 102 -8.83 6.37 1.00
N LEU A 103 -9.18 5.31 0.29
CA LEU A 103 -10.37 4.50 0.60
C LEU A 103 -10.26 3.82 1.97
N LEU A 104 -9.08 3.30 2.32
CA LEU A 104 -8.82 2.73 3.64
C LEU A 104 -9.04 3.76 4.75
N LEU A 105 -8.43 4.95 4.62
CA LEU A 105 -8.54 6.00 5.62
C LEU A 105 -9.98 6.51 5.76
N ILE A 106 -10.69 6.72 4.64
CA ILE A 106 -12.10 7.11 4.66
C ILE A 106 -12.93 6.05 5.38
N ALA A 107 -12.79 4.78 5.00
CA ALA A 107 -13.55 3.69 5.61
C ALA A 107 -13.22 3.49 7.09
N TRP A 108 -11.96 3.69 7.48
CA TRP A 108 -11.51 3.55 8.86
C TRP A 108 -12.03 4.70 9.74
N PHE A 109 -11.88 5.95 9.30
CA PHE A 109 -12.32 7.11 10.10
C PHE A 109 -13.83 7.27 10.14
N SER A 110 -14.56 6.87 9.09
CA SER A 110 -16.04 6.93 9.08
C SER A 110 -16.67 6.05 10.17
N ASP A 111 -16.02 4.96 10.57
CA ASP A 111 -16.47 4.14 11.71
C ASP A 111 -16.00 4.71 13.05
N PHE A 112 -14.86 5.40 13.08
CA PHE A 112 -14.37 6.06 14.29
C PHE A 112 -15.35 7.15 14.77
N ASP A 113 -15.92 7.93 13.84
CA ASP A 113 -16.95 8.92 14.16
C ASP A 113 -18.22 8.28 14.75
N LYS A 114 -18.60 7.09 14.29
CA LYS A 114 -19.73 6.34 14.88
C LYS A 114 -19.47 5.87 16.30
N VAL A 115 -18.22 5.74 16.72
CA VAL A 115 -17.91 5.39 18.11
C VAL A 115 -17.94 6.64 18.99
N LEU A 116 -17.47 7.78 18.48
CA LEU A 116 -17.36 9.03 19.24
C LEU A 116 -18.71 9.71 19.51
N HIS A 117 -19.69 9.56 18.61
CA HIS A 117 -21.02 10.21 18.75
C HIS A 117 -22.03 9.43 19.61
N TRP A 118 -21.66 8.28 20.16
CA TRP A 118 -22.51 7.45 21.03
C TRP A 118 -21.95 7.27 22.45
N THR A 119 -20.98 8.10 22.83
CA THR A 119 -20.54 8.35 24.22
C THR A 119 -20.97 9.73 24.66
#